data_AF-B7AS11-F1
#
_entry.id   AF-B7AS11-F1
#
_cell.length_a   1.000
_cell.length_b   1.000
_cell.length_c   1.000
_cell.angle_alpha   90.00
_cell.angle_beta   90.00
_cell.angle_gamma   90.00
#
_symmetry.space_group_name_H-M   'P 1'
#
loop_
_entity.id
_entity.type
_entity.pdbx_description
1 polymer ?
#
loop_
_entity_poly.entity_id
_entity_poly.type
_entity_poly.pdbx_seq_one_letter_code
_entity_poly.pdbx_strand_id
1 'polypeptide(L)' 'MPDSYTHDTTITVTLDSELLNEVQSILDEIGIGMETAIVMYLEEIARNKRNPFEVAADACL' A
#
# COMPACT_ATOMS: atom_id res chain seq x y z
N MET A 1 7.09 12.68 -31.51
CA MET A 1 7.45 12.57 -30.08
C MET A 1 6.51 11.54 -29.50
N PRO A 2 6.99 10.45 -28.88
CA PRO A 2 6.07 9.51 -28.25
C PRO A 2 5.57 10.15 -26.96
N ASP A 3 4.27 10.41 -26.90
CA ASP A 3 3.55 10.68 -25.65
C ASP A 3 3.84 9.53 -24.69
N SER A 4 4.74 9.77 -23.74
CA SER A 4 4.99 8.87 -22.63
C SER A 4 3.79 8.93 -21.68
N TYR A 5 2.71 8.27 -22.06
CA TYR A 5 1.61 7.94 -21.17
C TYR A 5 2.17 7.02 -20.09
N THR A 6 2.52 7.60 -18.94
CA THR A 6 2.55 6.85 -17.69
C THR A 6 1.15 6.27 -17.55
N HIS A 7 1.01 4.96 -17.76
CA HIS A 7 -0.29 4.31 -17.59
C HIS A 7 -0.64 4.39 -16.12
N ASP A 8 -1.58 5.27 -15.78
CA ASP A 8 -2.28 5.22 -14.51
C ASP A 8 -2.82 3.80 -14.31
N THR A 9 -2.20 3.10 -13.37
CA THR A 9 -2.55 1.71 -13.05
C THR A 9 -3.35 1.75 -11.76
N THR A 10 -4.62 1.38 -11.85
CA THR A 10 -5.53 1.39 -10.69
C THR A 10 -5.49 0.04 -9.98
N ILE A 11 -5.40 0.08 -8.65
CA ILE A 11 -5.56 -1.08 -7.78
C ILE A 11 -6.88 -0.92 -7.03
N THR A 12 -7.74 -1.93 -7.06
CA THR A 12 -8.99 -1.97 -6.28
C THR A 12 -8.87 -3.04 -5.22
N VAL A 13 -9.01 -2.66 -3.95
CA VAL A 13 -8.94 -3.56 -2.80
C VAL A 13 -10.25 -3.49 -2.05
N THR A 14 -10.80 -4.65 -1.68
CA THR A 14 -11.95 -4.71 -0.77
C THR A 14 -11.42 -4.89 0.64
N LEU A 15 -11.80 -3.97 1.52
CA LEU A 15 -11.40 -3.93 2.93
C LEU A 15 -12.64 -3.81 3.79
N ASP A 16 -12.52 -4.23 5.04
CA ASP A 16 -13.54 -3.94 6.03
C ASP A 16 -13.64 -2.42 6.27
N SER A 17 -14.86 -1.92 6.42
CA SER A 17 -15.10 -0.48 6.58
C SER A 17 -14.59 0.05 7.92
N GLU A 18 -14.62 -0.73 8.99
CA GLU A 18 -14.09 -0.30 10.29
C GLU A 18 -12.56 -0.18 10.21
N LEU A 19 -11.91 -1.18 9.60
CA LEU A 19 -10.47 -1.15 9.35
C LEU A 19 -10.05 0.06 8.51
N LEU A 20 -10.78 0.37 7.43
CA LEU A 20 -10.47 1.51 6.56
C LEU A 20 -10.55 2.83 7.33
N ASN A 21 -11.59 3.01 8.15
CA ASN A 21 -11.76 4.22 8.95
C ASN A 21 -10.68 4.36 10.03
N GLU A 22 -10.31 3.26 10.69
CA GLU A 22 -9.25 3.26 11.69
C GLU A 22 -7.91 3.66 11.08
N VAL A 23 -7.51 3.01 9.98
CA VAL A 23 -6.26 3.33 9.28
C VAL A 23 -6.27 4.77 8.78
N GLN A 24 -7.39 5.24 8.22
CA GLN A 24 -7.50 6.64 7.76
C GLN A 24 -7.33 7.63 8.91
N SER A 25 -7.89 7.36 10.10
CA SER A 25 -7.73 8.20 11.28
C SER A 25 -6.25 8.27 11.72
N ILE A 26 -5.58 7.12 11.79
CA ILE A 26 -4.17 7.04 12.18
C ILE A 26 -3.29 7.81 11.19
N LEU A 27 -3.54 7.64 9.89
CA LEU A 27 -2.79 8.32 8.83
C LEU A 27 -3.02 9.84 8.85
N ASP A 28 -4.22 10.30 9.16
CA ASP A 28 -4.54 11.72 9.31
C ASP A 28 -3.80 12.36 10.50
N GLU A 29 -3.72 11.65 11.63
CA GLU A 29 -2.97 12.10 12.81
C GLU A 29 -1.48 12.33 12.54
N ILE A 30 -0.90 11.55 11.63
CA ILE A 30 0.52 11.69 11.20
C ILE A 30 0.68 12.57 9.94
N GLY A 31 -0.42 13.09 9.39
CA GLY A 31 -0.42 13.97 8.21
C GLY A 31 -0.07 13.26 6.90
N ILE A 32 -0.37 11.97 6.77
CA ILE A 32 -0.11 11.16 5.57
C ILE A 32 -1.46 10.77 4.93
N GLY A 33 -1.57 10.91 3.61
CA GLY A 33 -2.74 10.43 2.87
C GLY A 33 -2.73 8.92 2.68
N MET A 34 -3.90 8.28 2.61
CA MET A 34 -4.04 6.84 2.34
C MET A 34 -3.28 6.42 1.07
N GLU A 35 -3.43 7.18 -0.02
CA GLU A 35 -2.71 6.93 -1.27
C GLU A 35 -1.19 6.95 -1.06
N THR A 36 -0.66 7.98 -0.39
CA THR A 36 0.77 8.09 -0.08
C THR A 36 1.25 6.90 0.74
N ALA A 37 0.49 6.49 1.76
CA ALA A 37 0.84 5.35 2.60
C ALA A 37 0.89 4.03 1.80
N ILE A 38 -0.08 3.80 0.91
CA ILE A 38 -0.11 2.61 0.05
C ILE A 38 1.05 2.63 -0.96
N VAL A 39 1.35 3.78 -1.57
CA VAL A 39 2.49 3.92 -2.49
C VAL A 39 3.79 3.62 -1.77
N MET A 40 4.02 4.23 -0.60
CA MET A 40 5.21 3.96 0.23
C MET A 40 5.35 2.48 0.56
N TYR A 41 4.26 1.81 0.91
CA TYR A 41 4.26 0.38 1.21
C TYR A 41 4.70 -0.45 -0.01
N LEU A 42 4.15 -0.17 -1.19
CA LEU A 42 4.49 -0.87 -2.43
C LEU A 42 5.94 -0.59 -2.87
N GLU A 43 6.41 0.65 -2.71
CA GLU A 43 7.80 1.03 -3.00
C GLU A 43 8.79 0.30 -2.08
N GLU A 44 8.46 0.14 -0.79
CA GLU A 44 9.30 -0.60 0.15
C GLU A 44 9.39 -2.09 -0.20
N ILE A 45 8.27 -2.70 -0.64
CA ILE A 45 8.26 -4.07 -1.16
C ILE A 45 9.18 -4.19 -2.38
N ALA A 46 9.03 -3.29 -3.34
CA ALA A 46 9.81 -3.31 -4.58
C ALA A 46 11.31 -3.14 -4.29
N ARG A 47 11.66 -2.22 -3.38
CA ARG A 47 13.04 -1.93 -2.98
C ARG A 47 13.71 -3.13 -2.29
N ASN A 48 13.02 -3.77 -1.35
CA ASN A 48 13.61 -4.84 -0.54
C ASN A 48 13.32 -6.25 -1.10
N LYS A 49 12.51 -6.36 -2.16
CA LYS A 49 12.07 -7.62 -2.77
C LYS A 49 11.44 -8.59 -1.75
N ARG A 50 10.83 -8.04 -0.70
CA ARG A 50 10.16 -8.78 0.39
C ARG A 50 9.01 -7.96 0.94
N ASN A 51 8.05 -8.62 1.57
CA ASN A 51 7.07 -7.92 2.39
C ASN A 51 7.80 -7.17 3.53
N PRO A 52 7.54 -5.87 3.76
CA PRO A 52 8.21 -5.10 4.81
C PRO A 52 7.75 -5.50 6.22
N PHE A 53 6.64 -6.22 6.34
CA PHE A 53 6.31 -6.90 7.59
C PHE A 53 7.08 -8.20 7.70
N GLU A 54 7.51 -8.53 8.91
CA GLU A 54 8.02 -9.86 9.23
C GLU A 54 6.83 -10.84 9.18
N VAL A 55 6.49 -11.26 7.97
CA VAL A 55 5.55 -12.36 7.79
C VAL A 55 6.33 -13.60 8.14
N ALA A 56 6.16 -14.10 9.36
CA ALA A 56 6.44 -15.49 9.64
C ALA A 56 5.49 -16.29 8.73
N ALA A 57 5.94 -16.56 7.52
CA ALA A 57 5.38 -17.61 6.71
C ALA A 57 5.69 -18.89 7.47
N ASP A 58 4.86 -19.22 8.47
CA ASP A 58 4.65 -20.60 8.83
C ASP A 58 4.14 -21.23 7.55
N ALA A 59 5.07 -21.85 6.82
CA ALA A 59 4.81 -22.60 5.63
C ALA A 59 3.98 -23.82 6.04
N CYS A 60 2.70 -23.60 6.29
CA CYS A 60 1.68 -24.63 6.31
C CYS A 60 1.03 -24.60 4.92
N LEU A 61 1.79 -25.07 3.92
CA LEU A 61 1.30 -25.56 2.63
C LEU A 61 1.97 -26.89 2.33
#